data_AF-A0A150V3Z9-F1
#
_entry.id   AF-A0A150V3Z9-F1
#
_cell.length_a   1.000
_cell.length_b   1.000
_cell.length_c   1.000
_cell.angle_alpha   90.00
_cell.angle_beta   90.00
_cell.angle_gamma   90.00
#
_symmetry.space_group_name_H-M   'P 1'
#
loop_
_entity.id
_entity.type
_entity.pdbx_description
1 polymer ?
#
loop_
_entity_poly.entity_id
_entity_poly.type
_entity_poly.pdbx_seq_one_letter_code
_entity_poly.pdbx_strand_id
1 'polypeptide(L)' 'QERSLIYYINELSRRTADPTPTKVTTFASILAGRALSHCWVSIFVNRHRSELDSI' A
#
# COMPACT_ATOMS: atom_id res chain seq x y z
N GLN A 1 4.51 9.56 -8.03
CA GLN A 1 5.12 8.39 -7.34
C GLN A 1 4.08 7.61 -6.54
N GLU A 2 3.18 8.24 -5.78
CA GLU A 2 2.12 7.54 -5.00
C GLU A 2 1.14 6.71 -5.84
N ARG A 3 0.72 7.19 -7.03
CA ARG A 3 -0.18 6.43 -7.94
C ARG A 3 0.36 5.07 -8.38
N SER A 4 1.67 4.93 -8.56
CA SER A 4 2.29 3.64 -8.92
C SER A 4 2.21 2.64 -7.76
N LEU A 5 2.25 3.14 -6.53
CA LEU A 5 2.06 2.33 -5.32
C LEU A 5 0.62 1.84 -5.22
N ILE A 6 -0.35 2.70 -5.49
CA ILE A 6 -1.79 2.37 -5.48
C ILE A 6 -2.09 1.29 -6.53
N TYR A 7 -1.63 1.47 -7.77
CA TYR A 7 -1.82 0.48 -8.84
C TYR A 7 -1.22 -0.88 -8.46
N TYR A 8 -0.02 -0.89 -7.88
CA TYR A 8 0.64 -2.10 -7.44
C TYR A 8 -0.09 -2.79 -6.27
N ILE A 9 -0.54 -2.03 -5.26
CA ILE A 9 -1.35 -2.56 -4.15
C ILE A 9 -2.66 -3.15 -4.67
N ASN A 10 -3.31 -2.48 -5.61
CA ASN A 10 -4.56 -2.96 -6.21
C ASN A 10 -4.34 -4.23 -7.04
N GLU A 11 -3.25 -4.31 -7.80
CA GLU A 11 -2.90 -5.51 -8.55
C GLU A 11 -2.55 -6.70 -7.65
N LEU A 12 -1.93 -6.45 -6.50
CA LEU A 12 -1.61 -7.47 -5.49
C LEU A 12 -2.86 -7.97 -4.76
N SER A 13 -3.78 -7.05 -4.42
CA SER A 13 -5.07 -7.37 -3.80
C SER A 13 -5.91 -8.30 -4.71
N ARG A 14 -5.94 -8.02 -6.03
CA ARG A 14 -6.56 -8.90 -7.03
C ARG A 14 -5.93 -10.29 -7.14
N ARG A 15 -4.66 -10.45 -6.73
CA ARG A 15 -3.90 -11.72 -6.79
C ARG A 15 -3.98 -12.55 -5.51
N THR A 16 -5.00 -12.32 -4.69
CA THR A 16 -5.43 -13.24 -3.62
C THR A 16 -4.53 -13.21 -2.37
N ALA A 17 -4.29 -12.02 -1.84
CA ALA A 17 -3.83 -11.85 -0.47
C ALA A 17 -4.45 -10.57 0.10
N ASP A 18 -5.22 -10.71 1.18
CA ASP A 18 -5.68 -9.56 1.94
C ASP A 18 -4.47 -8.66 2.23
N PRO A 19 -4.47 -7.40 1.75
CA PRO A 19 -3.36 -6.48 1.93
C PRO A 19 -3.34 -6.04 3.40
N THR A 20 -2.75 -6.87 4.26
CA THR A 20 -2.55 -6.50 5.66
C THR A 20 -1.61 -5.29 5.74
N PRO A 21 -1.79 -4.39 6.72
CA PRO A 21 -0.95 -3.21 6.87
C PRO A 21 0.55 -3.53 6.86
N THR A 22 0.95 -4.66 7.46
CA THR A 22 2.33 -5.15 7.46
C THR A 22 2.85 -5.46 6.05
N LYS A 23 2.05 -6.09 5.18
CA LYS A 23 2.44 -6.37 3.79
C LYS A 23 2.58 -5.07 3.00
N VAL A 24 1.67 -4.12 3.19
CA VAL A 24 1.74 -2.80 2.56
C VAL A 24 3.00 -2.05 2.99
N THR A 25 3.33 -2.05 4.30
CA THR A 25 4.57 -1.43 4.82
C THR A 25 5.82 -2.04 4.23
N THR A 26 5.91 -3.37 4.20
CA THR A 26 7.08 -4.08 3.67
C THR A 26 7.29 -3.76 2.19
N PHE A 27 6.24 -3.83 1.38
CA PHE A 27 6.33 -3.52 -0.05
C PHE A 27 6.61 -2.06 -0.34
N ALA A 28 5.94 -1.14 0.38
CA ALA A 28 6.18 0.28 0.22
C ALA A 28 7.61 0.65 0.61
N SER A 29 8.18 -0.03 1.62
CA SER A 29 9.59 0.15 2.00
C SER A 29 10.56 -0.38 0.95
N ILE A 30 10.26 -1.53 0.33
CA ILE A 30 11.04 -2.08 -0.80
C ILE A 30 11.02 -1.11 -1.98
N LEU A 31 9.83 -0.60 -2.36
CA LEU A 31 9.71 0.32 -3.50
C LEU A 31 10.39 1.67 -3.22
N ALA A 32 10.28 2.18 -2.00
CA ALA A 32 10.89 3.44 -1.61
C ALA A 32 12.42 3.34 -1.40
N GLY A 33 12.99 2.13 -1.43
CA GLY A 33 14.40 1.89 -1.13
C GLY A 33 14.80 2.28 0.30
N ARG A 34 13.83 2.45 1.20
CA ARG A 34 14.01 2.86 2.59
C ARG A 34 12.89 2.33 3.47
N ALA A 35 13.18 2.08 4.74
CA ALA A 35 12.15 1.72 5.71
C ALA A 35 11.13 2.87 5.87
N LEU A 36 9.85 2.56 5.67
CA LEU A 36 8.75 3.47 5.95
C LEU A 36 8.17 3.19 7.34
N SER A 37 7.73 4.25 8.02
CA SER A 37 7.11 4.09 9.34
C SER A 37 5.69 3.55 9.22
N HIS A 38 5.24 2.80 10.22
CA HIS A 38 3.84 2.37 10.33
C HIS A 38 2.86 3.56 10.35
N CYS A 39 3.27 4.72 10.90
CA CYS A 39 2.48 5.95 10.84
C CYS A 39 2.29 6.44 9.40
N TRP A 40 3.35 6.43 8.59
CA TRP A 40 3.26 6.84 7.19
C TRP A 40 2.30 5.94 6.41
N VAL A 41 2.35 4.62 6.64
CA VAL A 41 1.46 3.66 5.99
C VAL A 41 0.01 3.85 6.42
N SER A 42 -0.24 4.09 7.71
CA SER A 42 -1.58 4.39 8.20
C SER A 42 -2.14 5.65 7.57
N ILE A 43 -1.33 6.71 7.44
CA ILE A 43 -1.70 7.96 6.77
C ILE A 43 -1.97 7.73 5.28
N PHE A 44 -1.10 6.97 4.61
CA PHE A 44 -1.23 6.63 3.20
C PHE A 44 -2.52 5.85 2.91
N VAL A 45 -2.78 4.79 3.69
CA VAL A 45 -3.99 3.97 3.57
C VAL A 45 -5.24 4.81 3.84
N ASN A 46 -5.23 5.68 4.87
CA ASN A 46 -6.37 6.56 5.13
C ASN A 46 -6.59 7.58 4.01
N ARG A 47 -5.51 8.16 3.47
CA ARG A 47 -5.57 9.16 2.40
C ARG A 47 -6.08 8.57 1.09
N HIS A 48 -5.73 7.32 0.79
CA HIS A 48 -6.08 6.63 -0.45
C HIS A 48 -7.14 5.54 -0.24
N ARG A 49 -7.87 5.58 0.88
CA ARG A 49 -8.87 4.57 1.22
C ARG A 49 -9.88 4.38 0.10
N SER A 50 -10.36 5.46 -0.50
CA SER A 50 -11.31 5.43 -1.62
C SER A 50 -10.76 4.76 -2.89
N GLU A 51 -9.44 4.76 -3.10
CA GLU A 51 -8.79 4.12 -4.25
C GLU A 51 -8.43 2.66 -3.97
N LEU A 52 -8.41 2.26 -2.69
CA LEU A 52 -8.12 0.91 -2.20
C LEU A 52 -9.39 0.08 -1.92
N ASP A 53 -10.48 0.70 -1.44
CA ASP A 53 -11.80 0.06 -1.17
C ASP A 53 -12.56 -0.31 -2.47
N SER A 54 -12.11 0.16 -3.63
CA SER A 54 -12.82 0.00 -4.89
C SER A 54 -12.59 -1.37 -5.57
N ILE A 55 -12.18 -2.40 -4.81
CA ILE A 55 -11.85 -3.76 -5.27
C ILE A 55 -12.80 -4.78 -4.68
#